data_AF-A0A1F5YXB0-F1
#
_entry.id   AF-A0A1F5YXB0-F1
#
_cell.length_a   1.000
_cell.length_b   1.000
_cell.length_c   1.000
_cell.angle_alpha   90.00
_cell.angle_beta   90.00
_cell.angle_gamma   90.00
#
_symmetry.space_group_name_H-M   'P 1'
#
loop_
_entity.id
_entity.type
_entity.pdbx_description
1 polymer ?
#
loop_
_entity_poly.entity_id
_entity_poly.type
_entity_poly.pdbx_seq_one_letter_code
_entity_poly.pdbx_strand_id
1 'polypeptide(L)'
;MQMKAGQLVRHHRLFFVFVILFIVVGVVDMFNFDRLIYKALCDLISPLSGSPCPPYYDIPIWHVYLSLAILAALYHVHDEIRVSNKHLSSRKI
;
A
#
# COMPACT_ATOMS: atom_id res chain seq x y z
N MET A 1 -26.56 9.51 10.24
CA MET A 1 -26.21 10.67 9.38
C MET A 1 -25.45 10.11 8.19
N GLN A 2 -26.07 9.99 7.01
CA GLN A 2 -25.39 9.40 5.85
C GLN A 2 -24.36 10.42 5.30
N MET A 3 -23.08 10.08 5.41
CA MET A 3 -22.01 10.86 4.77
C MET A 3 -22.05 10.60 3.27
N LYS A 4 -22.02 11.67 2.46
CA LYS A 4 -21.90 11.56 1.00
C LYS A 4 -20.55 10.92 0.65
N ALA A 5 -20.50 10.05 -0.37
CA ALA A 5 -19.28 9.34 -0.78
C ALA A 5 -18.06 10.24 -0.96
N GLY A 6 -18.23 11.47 -1.49
CA GLY A 6 -17.15 12.45 -1.63
C GLY A 6 -16.58 12.98 -0.31
N GLN A 7 -17.36 13.03 0.76
CA GLN A 7 -16.87 13.40 2.10
C GLN A 7 -16.17 12.21 2.78
N LEU A 8 -16.62 10.98 2.53
CA LEU A 8 -15.98 9.76 3.02
C LEU A 8 -14.55 9.60 2.46
N VAL A 9 -14.39 9.82 1.15
CA VAL A 9 -13.07 9.76 0.49
C VAL A 9 -12.13 10.86 1.00
N ARG A 10 -12.66 12.04 1.32
CA ARG A 10 -11.86 13.16 1.84
C ARG A 10 -11.42 12.95 3.29
N HIS A 11 -12.22 12.25 4.09
CA HIS A 11 -11.88 11.92 5.48
C HIS A 11 -10.82 10.79 5.54
N HIS A 12 -11.08 9.68 4.84
CA HIS A 12 -10.22 8.48 4.85
C HIS A 12 -9.18 8.46 3.72
N ARG A 13 -8.70 9.62 3.27
CA ARG A 13 -7.86 9.74 2.07
C ARG A 13 -6.63 8.82 2.11
N LEU A 14 -5.97 8.71 3.27
CA LEU A 14 -4.81 7.84 3.44
C LEU A 14 -5.16 6.35 3.44
N PHE A 15 -6.26 5.96 4.10
CA PHE A 15 -6.76 4.59 4.05
C PHE A 15 -7.01 4.14 2.60
N PHE A 16 -7.74 4.94 1.81
CA PHE A 16 -7.98 4.62 0.41
C PHE A 16 -6.68 4.55 -0.42
N VAL A 17 -5.70 5.42 -0.15
CA VAL A 17 -4.39 5.35 -0.79
C VAL A 17 -3.69 4.02 -0.49
N PHE A 18 -3.67 3.58 0.77
CA PHE A 18 -3.06 2.29 1.14
C PHE A 18 -3.81 1.09 0.56
N VAL A 19 -5.14 1.14 0.49
CA VAL A 19 -5.95 0.10 -0.15
C VAL A 19 -5.67 0.03 -1.66
N ILE A 20 -5.59 1.17 -2.34
CA ILE A 20 -5.22 1.21 -3.76
C ILE A 20 -3.81 0.67 -3.96
N LEU A 21 -2.84 1.08 -3.14
CA LEU A 21 -1.48 0.55 -3.18
C LEU A 21 -1.45 -0.95 -2.94
N PHE A 22 -2.24 -1.47 -2.00
CA PHE A 22 -2.37 -2.90 -1.75
C PHE A 22 -2.89 -3.64 -2.99
N ILE A 23 -3.90 -3.11 -3.68
CA ILE A 23 -4.41 -3.69 -4.92
C ILE A 23 -3.36 -3.62 -6.04
N VAL A 24 -2.66 -2.50 -6.18
CA VAL A 24 -1.61 -2.33 -7.20
C VAL A 24 -0.47 -3.32 -6.98
N VAL A 25 0.00 -3.47 -5.75
CA VAL A 25 1.00 -4.50 -5.39
C VAL A 25 0.44 -5.90 -5.64
N GLY A 26 -0.84 -6.11 -5.29
CA GLY A 26 -1.70 -7.23 -5.71
C GLY A 26 -1.50 -7.67 -7.15
N VAL A 27 -1.74 -6.72 -8.05
CA VAL A 27 -1.65 -6.92 -9.50
C VAL A 27 -0.20 -7.15 -9.92
N VAL A 28 0.75 -6.36 -9.41
CA VAL A 28 2.18 -6.49 -9.75
C VAL A 28 2.70 -7.90 -9.43
N ASP A 29 2.35 -8.41 -8.25
CA ASP A 29 2.69 -9.74 -7.77
C ASP A 29 1.97 -10.85 -8.55
N MET A 30 0.66 -10.72 -8.80
CA MET A 30 -0.11 -11.72 -9.57
C MET A 30 0.42 -11.92 -10.99
N PHE A 31 0.92 -10.85 -11.61
CA PHE A 31 1.53 -10.90 -12.94
C PHE A 31 3.06 -11.15 -12.92
N ASN A 32 3.66 -11.35 -11.74
CA ASN A 32 5.12 -11.53 -11.58
C ASN A 32 5.93 -10.41 -12.28
N PHE A 33 5.40 -9.17 -12.28
CA PHE A 33 6.03 -8.03 -12.93
C PHE A 33 7.40 -7.70 -12.31
N ASP A 34 7.54 -7.93 -11.02
CA ASP A 34 8.79 -7.85 -10.27
C ASP A 34 9.88 -8.75 -10.88
N ARG A 35 9.56 -10.01 -11.20
CA ARG A 35 10.51 -10.94 -11.82
C ARG A 35 10.87 -10.54 -13.25
N LEU A 36 9.90 -10.05 -14.01
CA LEU A 36 10.08 -9.55 -15.38
C LEU A 36 10.98 -8.31 -15.41
N ILE A 37 10.69 -7.32 -14.56
CA ILE A 37 11.45 -6.08 -14.47
C ILE A 37 12.85 -6.36 -13.95
N TYR A 38 12.97 -7.19 -12.91
CA TYR A 38 14.27 -7.61 -12.39
C TYR A 38 15.11 -8.23 -13.49
N LYS A 39 14.57 -9.22 -14.21
CA LYS A 39 15.32 -9.88 -15.29
C LYS A 39 15.69 -8.91 -16.41
N ALA A 40 14.80 -8.02 -16.83
CA ALA A 40 15.10 -7.03 -17.86
C ALA A 40 16.21 -6.04 -17.44
N LEU A 41 16.17 -5.55 -16.20
CA LEU A 41 17.23 -4.69 -15.64
C LEU A 41 18.54 -5.45 -15.47
N CYS A 42 18.46 -6.71 -15.03
CA CYS A 42 19.64 -7.53 -14.82
C CYS A 42 20.31 -7.91 -16.14
N ASP A 43 19.54 -8.26 -17.18
CA ASP A 43 20.07 -8.53 -18.52
C ASP A 43 20.73 -7.26 -19.12
N LEU A 44 20.23 -6.07 -18.79
CA LEU A 44 20.81 -4.80 -19.21
C LEU A 44 22.14 -4.48 -18.47
N ILE A 45 22.23 -4.78 -17.18
CA ILE A 45 23.35 -4.39 -16.31
C ILE A 45 24.43 -5.48 -16.23
N SER A 46 24.07 -6.75 -16.36
CA SER A 46 24.98 -7.91 -16.37
C SER A 46 26.21 -7.73 -17.26
N PRO A 47 26.10 -7.27 -18.53
CA PRO A 47 27.28 -7.06 -19.37
C PRO A 47 28.19 -5.92 -18.89
N LEU A 48 27.67 -4.99 -18.09
CA LEU A 48 28.42 -3.86 -17.52
C LEU A 48 29.07 -4.20 -16.17
N SER A 49 28.43 -5.06 -15.36
CA SER A 49 28.88 -5.39 -14.02
C SER A 49 29.78 -6.64 -13.94
N GLY A 50 29.73 -7.51 -14.96
CA GLY A 50 30.50 -8.76 -14.99
C GLY A 50 30.07 -9.79 -13.93
N SER A 51 28.96 -9.55 -13.22
CA SER A 51 28.43 -10.44 -12.19
C SER A 51 27.19 -11.18 -12.71
N PRO A 52 27.12 -12.51 -12.57
CA PRO A 52 25.94 -13.26 -12.98
C PRO A 52 24.74 -12.86 -12.14
N CYS A 53 23.67 -12.47 -12.82
CA CYS A 53 22.40 -12.18 -12.19
C CYS A 53 21.76 -13.47 -11.64
N PRO A 54 21.43 -13.53 -10.34
CA PRO A 54 20.71 -14.68 -9.82
C PRO A 54 19.34 -14.81 -10.53
N PRO A 55 18.86 -16.03 -10.80
CA PRO A 55 17.61 -16.23 -11.54
C PRO A 55 16.35 -15.97 -10.72
N TYR A 56 16.53 -15.60 -9.45
CA TYR A 56 15.50 -15.30 -8.47
C TYR A 56 15.85 -13.99 -7.77
N TYR A 57 14.86 -13.09 -7.73
CA TYR A 57 14.88 -11.89 -6.91
C TYR A 57 13.85 -12.07 -5.81
N ASP A 58 14.32 -12.44 -4.62
CA ASP A 58 13.46 -12.60 -3.45
C ASP A 58 13.16 -11.22 -2.87
N ILE A 59 12.24 -10.48 -3.49
CA ILE A 59 11.55 -9.43 -2.76
C ILE A 59 10.69 -10.15 -1.73
N PRO A 60 10.78 -9.83 -0.43
CA PRO A 60 9.86 -10.35 0.55
C PRO A 60 8.49 -9.67 0.36
N ILE A 61 7.79 -9.98 -0.75
CA ILE A 61 6.52 -9.35 -1.16
C ILE A 61 5.50 -9.46 -0.03
N TRP A 62 5.53 -10.57 0.71
CA TRP A 62 4.75 -10.79 1.92
C TRP A 62 4.91 -9.68 2.97
N HIS A 63 6.14 -9.19 3.18
CA HIS A 63 6.40 -8.11 4.13
C HIS A 63 5.85 -6.78 3.62
N VAL A 64 5.86 -6.57 2.30
CA VAL A 64 5.27 -5.37 1.66
C VAL A 64 3.75 -5.37 1.82
N TYR A 65 3.09 -6.51 1.55
CA TYR A 65 1.65 -6.68 1.78
C TYR A 65 1.28 -6.48 3.24
N LEU A 66 2.01 -7.12 4.16
CA LEU A 66 1.75 -7.02 5.59
C LEU A 66 1.87 -5.56 6.05
N SER A 67 2.91 -4.86 5.61
CA SER A 67 3.11 -3.44 5.94
C SER A 67 1.98 -2.57 5.41
N LEU A 68 1.54 -2.78 4.16
CA LEU A 68 0.42 -2.05 3.57
C LEU A 68 -0.91 -2.33 4.30
N ALA A 69 -1.16 -3.59 4.68
CA ALA A 69 -2.34 -3.98 5.44
C ALA A 69 -2.36 -3.34 6.83
N ILE A 70 -1.23 -3.35 7.54
CA ILE A 70 -1.09 -2.71 8.85
C ILE A 70 -1.31 -1.20 8.74
N LEU A 71 -0.71 -0.54 7.74
CA LEU A 71 -0.90 0.89 7.53
C LEU A 71 -2.36 1.21 7.21
N ALA A 72 -3.01 0.46 6.31
CA ALA A 72 -4.42 0.63 6.01
C ALA A 72 -5.28 0.50 7.28
N ALA A 73 -5.06 -0.54 8.08
CA ALA A 73 -5.79 -0.74 9.34
C ALA A 73 -5.57 0.40 10.35
N LEU A 74 -4.33 0.84 10.54
CA LEU A 74 -3.98 1.94 11.44
C LEU A 74 -4.66 3.25 11.03
N TYR A 75 -4.61 3.60 9.74
CA TYR A 75 -5.23 4.84 9.25
C TYR A 75 -6.76 4.78 9.25
N HIS A 76 -7.35 3.59 9.09
CA HIS A 76 -8.78 3.40 9.26
C HIS A 76 -9.20 3.67 10.71
N VAL A 77 -8.56 3.00 11.68
CA VAL A 77 -8.86 3.16 13.11
C VAL A 77 -8.58 4.58 13.59
N HIS A 78 -7.48 5.20 13.14
CA HIS A 78 -7.14 6.57 13.51
C HIS A 78 -8.21 7.58 13.09
N ASP A 79 -8.79 7.45 11.89
CA ASP A 79 -9.82 8.38 11.42
C ASP A 79 -11.14 8.18 12.18
N GLU A 80 -11.51 6.93 12.50
CA GLU A 80 -12.67 6.63 13.36
C GLU A 80 -12.52 7.23 14.77
N ILE A 81 -11.33 7.11 15.38
CA ILE A 81 -11.02 7.75 16.67
C ILE A 81 -11.16 9.27 16.57
N ARG A 82 -10.66 9.87 15.48
CA ARG A 82 -10.75 11.32 15.26
C ARG A 82 -12.19 11.79 15.15
N VAL A 83 -13.03 11.06 14.42
CA VAL A 83 -14.47 11.34 14.28
C VAL A 83 -15.17 11.20 15.63
N SER A 84 -14.92 10.11 16.36
CA SER A 84 -15.48 9.89 17.70
C SER A 84 -15.11 11.02 18.68
N ASN A 85 -13.85 11.42 18.73
CA ASN A 85 -13.38 12.53 19.57
C ASN A 85 -14.00 13.88 19.19
N LYS A 86 -14.26 14.12 17.90
CA LYS A 86 -14.97 15.32 17.44
C LYS A 86 -16.41 15.34 17.95
N HIS A 87 -17.09 14.20 17.98
CA HIS A 87 -18.45 14.11 18.52
C HIS A 87 -18.50 14.28 20.05
N LEU A 88 -17.51 13.76 20.77
CA LEU A 88 -17.38 13.93 22.22
C LEU A 88 -17.08 15.39 22.61
N SER A 89 -16.15 16.04 21.92
CA SER A 89 -15.82 17.46 22.15
C SER A 89 -16.98 18.41 21.82
N SER A 90 -17.81 18.07 20.83
CA SER A 90 -19.02 18.83 20.47
C SER A 90 -20.15 18.71 21.49
N ARG A 91 -20.15 17.70 22.37
CA ARG A 91 -21.17 17.49 23.42
C ARG A 91 -20.76 18.06 24.78
N LYS A 92 -19.64 18.79 24.87
CA LYS A 92 -19.24 19.50 26.09
C LYS A 92 -20.17 20.70 26.29
N ILE A 93 -21.29 20.46 26.98
CA ILE A 93 -22.13 21.45 27.68
C ILE A 93 -21.85 21.23 29.16
#